data_AF-A0A3B8XF78-F1
#
_entry.id   AF-A0A3B8XF78-F1
#
_cell.length_a   1.000
_cell.length_b   1.000
_cell.length_c   1.000
_cell.angle_alpha   90.00
_cell.angle_beta   90.00
_cell.angle_gamma   90.00
#
_symmetry.space_group_name_H-M   'P 1'
#
loop_
_entity.id
_entity.type
_entity.pdbx_description
1 polymer ?
#
loop_
_entity_poly.entity_id
_entity_poly.type
_entity_poly.pdbx_seq_one_letter_code
_entity_poly.pdbx_strand_id
1 'polypeptide(L)' 'NQVPLDKPTALNADPYGNWIVKLAPTNWDEEAKDLVTGEQGVEAYRALLQAEGIDCGT' A
#
# COMPACT_ATOMS: atom_id res chain seq x y z
N ASN A 1 4.86 2.50 -15.20
CA ASN A 1 5.90 3.36 -14.62
C ASN A 1 7.23 2.67 -14.84
N GLN A 2 8.24 3.29 -15.45
CA GLN A 2 9.55 2.62 -15.64
C GLN A 2 10.45 2.76 -14.40
N VAL A 3 10.17 3.74 -13.52
CA VAL A 3 11.01 4.02 -12.34
C VAL A 3 11.22 2.79 -11.44
N PRO A 4 10.21 1.98 -11.09
CA PRO A 4 10.41 0.80 -10.26
C PRO A 4 11.24 -0.30 -10.92
N LEU A 5 11.30 -0.34 -12.26
CA LEU A 5 12.11 -1.30 -13.01
C LEU A 5 13.58 -0.88 -13.01
N ASP A 6 13.85 0.40 -13.26
CA ASP A 6 15.21 0.95 -13.31
C ASP A 6 15.80 1.18 -11.91
N LYS A 7 14.95 1.53 -10.94
CA LYS A 7 15.32 1.84 -9.56
C LYS A 7 14.28 1.29 -8.57
N PRO A 8 14.35 0.00 -8.21
CA PRO A 8 13.42 -0.62 -7.26
C PRO A 8 13.37 0.09 -5.90
N THR A 9 14.48 0.67 -5.44
CA THR A 9 14.56 1.41 -4.17
C THR A 9 13.70 2.67 -4.12
N ALA A 10 13.27 3.19 -5.28
CA ALA A 10 12.36 4.33 -5.34
C ALA A 10 11.01 4.04 -4.67
N LEU A 11 10.55 2.78 -4.70
CA LEU A 11 9.31 2.37 -4.02
C LEU A 11 9.42 2.54 -2.49
N ASN A 12 10.59 2.32 -1.90
CA ASN A 12 10.77 2.51 -0.46
C ASN A 12 10.86 4.00 -0.09
N ALA A 13 11.48 4.81 -0.96
CA ALA A 13 11.70 6.24 -0.71
C ALA A 13 10.41 7.07 -0.85
N ASP A 14 9.57 6.72 -1.82
CA ASP A 14 8.27 7.35 -2.05
C ASP A 14 7.26 6.29 -2.54
N PRO A 15 6.67 5.51 -1.62
CA PRO A 15 5.81 4.38 -1.95
C PRO A 15 4.49 4.77 -2.60
N TYR A 16 4.02 6.00 -2.39
CA TYR A 16 2.73 6.45 -2.88
C TYR A 16 2.84 7.32 -4.14
N GLY A 17 3.97 8.00 -4.37
CA GLY A 17 4.24 8.71 -5.62
C GLY A 17 4.75 7.79 -6.74
N ASN A 18 5.41 6.67 -6.40
CA ASN A 18 5.89 5.69 -7.39
C ASN A 18 4.89 4.54 -7.58
N TRP A 19 3.91 4.73 -8.48
CA TRP A 19 2.94 3.69 -8.82
C TRP A 19 3.53 2.53 -9.64
N ILE A 20 3.01 1.32 -9.46
CA ILE A 20 3.46 0.13 -10.19
C ILE A 20 2.68 -0.02 -11.51
N VAL A 21 1.36 -0.05 -11.42
CA VAL A 21 0.44 -0.31 -12.54
C VAL A 21 -0.67 0.73 -12.62
N LYS A 22 -1.17 0.99 -13.83
CA LYS A 22 -2.45 1.65 -14.09
C LYS A 22 -3.39 0.60 -14.65
N LEU A 23 -4.54 0.44 -14.03
CA LEU A 23 -5.52 -0.59 -14.37
C LEU A 23 -6.79 0.06 -14.91
N ALA A 24 -7.49 -0.65 -15.80
CA ALA A 24 -8.86 -0.34 -16.19
C ALA A 24 -9.77 -1.36 -15.48
N PRO A 25 -10.37 -0.99 -14.33
CA PRO A 25 -11.23 -1.91 -13.59
C PRO A 25 -12.46 -2.27 -14.42
N THR A 26 -12.86 -3.54 -14.40
CA THR A 26 -14.06 -4.00 -15.11
C THR A 26 -15.35 -3.81 -14.31
N ASN A 27 -15.26 -3.62 -12.99
CA ASN A 27 -16.40 -3.39 -12.10
C ASN A 27 -16.05 -2.51 -10.88
N TRP A 28 -15.65 -1.26 -11.15
CA TRP A 28 -15.18 -0.34 -10.11
C TRP A 28 -16.21 -0.07 -9.00
N ASP A 29 -17.48 0.16 -9.37
CA ASP A 29 -18.49 0.61 -8.41
C ASP A 29 -18.77 -0.43 -7.31
N GLU A 30 -18.67 -1.72 -7.63
CA GLU A 30 -18.81 -2.78 -6.65
C GLU A 30 -17.49 -3.06 -5.92
N GLU A 31 -16.38 -3.21 -6.64
CA GLU A 31 -15.09 -3.58 -6.03
C GLU A 31 -14.53 -2.51 -5.10
N ALA A 32 -14.79 -1.22 -5.38
CA ALA A 32 -14.34 -0.13 -4.53
C ALA A 32 -14.97 -0.15 -3.13
N LYS A 33 -16.13 -0.80 -2.96
CA LYS A 33 -16.80 -0.92 -1.65
C LYS A 33 -16.04 -1.83 -0.68
N ASP A 34 -15.25 -2.76 -1.19
CA ASP A 34 -14.43 -3.68 -0.39
C ASP A 34 -13.07 -3.07 0.00
N LEU A 35 -12.72 -1.90 -0.54
CA LEU A 35 -11.48 -1.21 -0.19
C LEU A 35 -11.63 -0.49 1.16
N VAL A 36 -10.62 -0.65 2.01
CA VAL A 36 -10.53 0.03 3.31
C VAL A 36 -10.10 1.49 3.15
N THR A 37 -10.44 2.31 4.15
CA THR A 37 -9.86 3.66 4.26
C THR A 37 -8.42 3.60 4.77
N GLY A 38 -7.68 4.70 4.58
CA GLY A 38 -6.30 4.80 5.09
C GLY A 38 -6.21 4.65 6.60
N GLU A 39 -7.18 5.19 7.35
CA GLU A 39 -7.23 5.10 8.81
C GLU A 39 -7.44 3.64 9.26
N GLN A 40 -8.40 2.94 8.64
CA GLN A 40 -8.66 1.53 8.91
C GLN A 40 -7.44 0.65 8.61
N GLY A 41 -6.76 0.91 7.48
CA GLY A 41 -5.55 0.18 7.11
C GLY A 41 -4.40 0.38 8.11
N VAL A 42 -4.17 1.62 8.56
CA VAL A 42 -3.13 1.92 9.56
C VAL A 42 -3.43 1.26 10.90
N GLU A 43 -4.68 1.29 11.36
CA GLU A 43 -5.09 0.66 12.61
C GLU A 43 -4.88 -0.86 12.55
N ALA A 44 -5.38 -1.51 11.49
CA ALA A 44 -5.23 -2.95 11.29
C ALA A 44 -3.75 -3.37 11.21
N TYR A 45 -2.92 -2.58 10.51
CA TYR A 45 -1.50 -2.86 10.39
C TYR A 45 -0.77 -2.72 11.74
N ARG A 46 -1.10 -1.70 12.55
CA ARG A 46 -0.55 -1.56 13.92
C ARG A 46 -0.90 -2.76 14.79
N ALA A 47 -2.14 -3.24 14.72
CA ALA A 47 -2.56 -4.42 15.47
C ALA A 47 -1.77 -5.68 15.04
N LEU A 48 -1.53 -5.85 13.72
CA LEU A 48 -0.67 -6.92 13.21
C LEU A 48 0.75 -6.83 13.76
N LEU A 49 1.38 -5.65 13.68
CA LEU A 49 2.75 -5.45 14.18
C LEU A 49 2.85 -5.79 15.68
N GLN A 50 1.86 -5.39 16.48
CA GLN A 50 1.81 -5.72 17.90
C GLN A 50 1.65 -7.22 18.15
N ALA A 51 0.77 -7.89 17.39
CA ALA A 51 0.53 -9.33 17.53
C ALA A 51 1.76 -10.16 17.14
N GLU A 52 2.51 -9.72 16.13
CA GLU A 52 3.73 -10.37 15.66
C GLU A 52 4.99 -9.95 16.45
N GLY A 53 4.86 -9.02 17.41
CA GLY A 53 5.99 -8.50 18.18
C GLY A 53 7.01 -7.73 17.33
N ILE A 54 6.57 -7.14 16.21
CA ILE A 54 7.42 -6.38 15.28
C ILE A 54 7.56 -4.95 15.79
N ASP A 55 8.79 -4.55 16.10
CA ASP A 55 9.18 -3.17 16.41
C ASP A 55 9.79 -2.51 15.17
N CYS A 56 9.16 -1.44 14.69
CA CYS A 56 9.64 -0.68 13.53
C CYS A 56 10.66 0.42 13.91
N GLY A 57 11.11 0.46 15.17
CA GLY A 57 12.02 1.47 15.69
C GLY A 57 11.31 2.79 16.02
N THR A 58 11.92 3.57 16.91
CA THR A 58 11.52 4.95 17.23
C THR A 58 12.17 5.97 16.32
#